data_AF-A0A0Q8VTL7-F1
#
_entry.id   AF-A0A0Q8VTL7-F1
#
_cell.length_a   1.000
_cell.length_b   1.000
_cell.length_c   1.000
_cell.angle_alpha   90.00
_cell.angle_beta   90.00
_cell.angle_gamma   90.00
#
_symmetry.space_group_name_H-M   'P 1'
#
loop_
_entity.id
_entity.type
_entity.pdbx_description
1 polymer ?
#
loop_
_entity_poly.entity_id
_entity_poly.type
_entity_poly.pdbx_seq_one_letter_code
_entity_poly.pdbx_strand_id
1 'polypeptide(L)'
;MNAPEPTEAIESVALEFENGTLPPAQLSHRVHLALGWHYLQRDGFPAGAATFCEHLQRYVQAVGAIGKYHETITWAYLVLLNEERTLRAEPGETFDAMIARRPDLLDHRAGALRQCYTAEELDAPEARTTFMLPRGAG
;
A
#
# COMPACT_ATOMS: atom_id res chain seq x y z
N MET A 1 25.14 1.23 -18.69
CA MET A 1 24.23 1.95 -17.77
C MET A 1 23.90 0.99 -16.67
N ASN A 2 24.47 1.20 -15.48
CA ASN A 2 24.14 0.38 -14.33
C ASN A 2 22.69 0.68 -13.94
N ALA A 3 21.87 -0.34 -13.79
CA ALA A 3 20.54 -0.17 -13.21
C ALA A 3 20.71 0.47 -11.83
N PRO A 4 19.89 1.46 -11.46
CA PRO A 4 19.96 2.05 -10.13
C PRO A 4 19.78 0.95 -9.08
N GLU A 5 20.52 1.07 -7.97
CA GLU A 5 20.32 0.21 -6.80
C GLU A 5 18.85 0.26 -6.36
N PRO A 6 18.25 -0.85 -5.90
CA PRO A 6 16.80 -0.94 -5.66
C PRO A 6 16.20 0.18 -4.78
N THR A 7 17.01 0.76 -3.89
CA THR A 7 16.60 1.83 -2.97
C THR A 7 16.50 3.20 -3.66
N GLU A 8 17.41 3.54 -4.58
CA GLU A 8 17.33 4.82 -5.33
C GLU A 8 16.08 4.85 -6.23
N ALA A 9 15.66 3.69 -6.72
CA ALA A 9 14.46 3.57 -7.53
C ALA A 9 13.17 3.91 -6.76
N ILE A 10 13.02 3.45 -5.51
CA ILE A 10 11.79 3.71 -4.75
C ILE A 10 11.69 5.17 -4.27
N GLU A 11 12.82 5.81 -3.95
CA GLU A 11 12.84 7.23 -3.56
C GLU A 11 12.42 8.14 -4.72
N SER A 12 12.93 7.88 -5.93
CA SER A 12 12.51 8.60 -7.14
C SER A 12 11.01 8.43 -7.41
N VAL A 13 10.49 7.21 -7.28
CA VAL A 13 9.06 6.92 -7.47
C VAL A 13 8.22 7.59 -6.37
N ALA A 14 8.70 7.62 -5.12
CA ALA A 14 8.04 8.31 -4.03
C ALA A 14 7.94 9.81 -4.30
N LEU A 15 9.02 10.44 -4.77
CA LEU A 15 9.02 11.86 -5.11
C LEU A 15 8.04 12.19 -6.24
N GLU A 16 7.98 11.37 -7.29
CA GLU A 16 7.01 11.56 -8.37
C GLU A 16 5.58 11.34 -7.91
N PHE A 17 5.35 10.37 -7.02
CA PHE A 17 4.06 10.10 -6.41
C PHE A 17 3.59 11.27 -5.52
N GLU A 18 4.47 11.76 -4.64
CA GLU A 18 4.20 12.90 -3.74
C GLU A 18 3.86 14.18 -4.51
N ASN A 19 4.51 14.40 -5.67
CA ASN A 19 4.27 15.55 -6.53
C ASN A 19 3.10 15.36 -7.51
N GLY A 20 2.44 14.21 -7.55
CA GLY A 20 1.35 13.95 -8.49
C GLY A 20 1.81 13.76 -9.95
N THR A 21 3.10 13.55 -10.18
CA THR A 21 3.71 13.46 -11.53
C THR A 21 3.96 12.02 -11.97
N LEU A 22 3.91 11.04 -11.06
CA LEU A 22 4.03 9.62 -11.40
C LEU A 22 2.93 9.25 -12.41
N PRO A 23 3.24 8.70 -13.60
CA PRO A 23 2.23 8.31 -14.56
C PRO A 23 1.24 7.27 -13.97
N PRO A 24 -0.09 7.42 -14.13
CA PRO A 24 -1.05 6.49 -13.52
C PRO A 24 -0.85 5.01 -13.88
N ALA A 25 -0.30 4.72 -15.05
CA ALA A 25 0.02 3.36 -15.48
C ALA A 25 1.18 2.73 -14.69
N GLN A 26 2.01 3.54 -14.03
CA GLN A 26 3.15 3.09 -13.23
C GLN A 26 2.78 2.85 -11.76
N LEU A 27 1.67 3.42 -11.25
CA LEU A 27 1.14 3.12 -9.92
C LEU A 27 0.38 1.77 -9.91
N SER A 28 1.10 0.68 -10.20
CA SER A 28 0.60 -0.68 -10.07
C SER A 28 0.38 -1.05 -8.59
N HIS A 29 -0.37 -2.13 -8.33
CA HIS A 29 -0.55 -2.64 -6.97
C HIS A 29 0.80 -2.93 -6.27
N ARG A 30 1.78 -3.49 -7.00
CA ARG A 30 3.12 -3.72 -6.46
C ARG A 30 3.79 -2.42 -6.05
N VAL A 31 3.74 -1.39 -6.89
CA VAL A 31 4.34 -0.08 -6.60
C VAL A 31 3.63 0.60 -5.42
N HIS A 32 2.31 0.50 -5.35
CA HIS A 32 1.52 0.99 -4.23
C HIS A 32 1.96 0.36 -2.90
N LEU A 33 2.15 -0.96 -2.86
CA LEU A 33 2.67 -1.64 -1.67
C LEU A 33 4.14 -1.31 -1.37
N ALA A 34 4.97 -1.15 -2.41
CA ALA A 34 6.37 -0.74 -2.23
C ALA A 34 6.48 0.66 -1.62
N LEU A 35 5.63 1.60 -2.05
CA LEU A 35 5.49 2.92 -1.44
C LEU A 35 5.02 2.77 0.01
N GLY A 36 3.93 2.04 0.28
CA GLY A 36 3.45 1.81 1.64
C GLY A 36 4.56 1.25 2.56
N TRP A 37 5.32 0.26 2.09
CA TRP A 37 6.48 -0.27 2.81
C TRP A 37 7.57 0.78 3.06
N HIS A 38 7.88 1.60 2.05
CA HIS A 38 8.84 2.70 2.15
C HIS A 38 8.43 3.73 3.23
N TYR A 39 7.18 4.21 3.21
CA TYR A 39 6.69 5.14 4.24
C TYR A 39 6.73 4.52 5.64
N LEU A 40 6.39 3.24 5.78
CA LEU A 40 6.51 2.53 7.05
C LEU A 40 7.98 2.34 7.48
N GLN A 41 8.95 2.27 6.56
CA GLN A 41 10.39 2.22 6.90
C GLN A 41 10.86 3.57 7.41
N ARG A 42 10.44 4.63 6.73
CA ARG A 42 10.89 5.99 7.00
C ARG A 42 10.31 6.54 8.29
N ASP A 43 9.01 6.37 8.48
CA ASP A 43 8.24 7.13 9.48
C ASP A 43 7.58 6.22 10.54
N GLY A 44 7.62 4.90 10.36
CA GLY A 44 6.98 3.93 11.26
C GLY A 44 5.44 3.95 11.22
N PHE A 45 4.82 3.11 12.03
CA PHE A 45 3.36 3.09 12.23
C PHE A 45 2.99 3.82 13.54
N PRO A 46 1.97 4.69 13.56
CA PRO A 46 1.00 4.96 12.49
C PRO A 46 1.37 6.12 11.54
N ALA A 47 2.44 6.87 11.82
CA ALA A 47 2.74 8.12 11.10
C ALA A 47 2.93 7.92 9.59
N GLY A 48 3.77 6.96 9.18
CA GLY A 48 3.99 6.66 7.76
C GLY A 48 2.73 6.19 7.03
N ALA A 49 1.85 5.46 7.71
CA ALA A 49 0.57 5.05 7.15
C ALA A 49 -0.34 6.25 6.87
N ALA A 50 -0.44 7.18 7.82
CA ALA A 50 -1.20 8.41 7.65
C ALA A 50 -0.64 9.27 6.51
N THR A 51 0.67 9.48 6.47
CA THR A 51 1.34 10.26 5.42
C THR A 51 1.13 9.64 4.04
N PHE A 52 1.25 8.30 3.92
CA PHE A 52 0.95 7.61 2.66
C PHE A 52 -0.50 7.83 2.21
N CYS A 53 -1.47 7.68 3.11
CA CYS A 53 -2.88 7.90 2.80
C CYS A 53 -3.14 9.33 2.29
N GLU A 54 -2.55 10.34 2.92
CA GLU A 54 -2.67 11.72 2.47
C GLU A 54 -2.08 11.94 1.07
N HIS A 55 -0.87 11.44 0.81
CA HIS A 55 -0.26 11.55 -0.51
C HIS A 55 -1.06 10.80 -1.57
N LEU A 56 -1.61 9.63 -1.25
CA LEU A 56 -2.45 8.87 -2.16
C LEU A 56 -3.73 9.62 -2.51
N GLN A 57 -4.39 10.23 -1.53
CA GLN A 57 -5.58 11.05 -1.76
C GLN A 57 -5.27 12.27 -2.66
N ARG A 58 -4.17 12.98 -2.38
CA ARG A 58 -3.70 14.09 -3.24
C ARG A 58 -3.33 13.61 -4.64
N TYR A 59 -2.65 12.48 -4.75
CA TYR A 59 -2.25 11.89 -6.03
C TYR A 59 -3.48 11.54 -6.89
N VAL A 60 -4.45 10.80 -6.35
CA VAL A 60 -5.65 10.44 -7.11
C VAL A 60 -6.48 11.66 -7.50
N GLN A 61 -6.44 12.74 -6.71
CA GLN A 61 -7.05 14.01 -7.07
C GLN A 61 -6.32 14.68 -8.23
N ALA A 62 -4.99 14.77 -8.18
CA ALA A 62 -4.16 15.39 -9.21
C ALA A 62 -4.32 14.70 -10.58
N VAL A 63 -4.41 13.36 -10.59
CA VAL A 63 -4.56 12.58 -11.84
C VAL A 63 -6.01 12.34 -12.26
N GLY A 64 -7.00 12.96 -11.59
CA GLY A 64 -8.42 12.85 -11.94
C GLY A 64 -9.05 11.49 -11.66
N ALA A 65 -8.48 10.71 -10.75
CA ALA A 65 -8.87 9.34 -10.43
C ALA A 65 -9.40 9.17 -9.00
N ILE A 66 -10.01 10.21 -8.41
CA ILE A 66 -10.53 10.23 -7.02
C ILE A 66 -11.37 8.98 -6.70
N GLY A 67 -12.21 8.55 -7.65
CA GLY A 67 -13.04 7.34 -7.53
C GLY A 67 -12.28 6.02 -7.42
N LYS A 68 -10.95 6.01 -7.53
CA LYS A 68 -10.12 4.81 -7.29
C LYS A 68 -9.64 4.70 -5.85
N TYR A 69 -9.69 5.77 -5.06
CA TYR A 69 -9.31 5.69 -3.66
C TYR A 69 -10.32 4.88 -2.85
N HIS A 70 -9.82 4.05 -1.94
CA HIS A 70 -10.61 3.19 -1.08
C HIS A 70 -9.97 3.11 0.30
N GLU A 71 -10.56 3.80 1.28
CA GLU A 71 -10.03 3.93 2.63
C GLU A 71 -9.73 2.57 3.28
N THR A 72 -10.72 1.67 3.32
CA THR A 72 -10.57 0.37 3.98
C THR A 72 -9.46 -0.49 3.38
N ILE A 73 -9.44 -0.64 2.05
CA ILE A 73 -8.41 -1.43 1.35
C ILE A 73 -7.01 -0.85 1.60
N THR A 74 -6.87 0.48 1.49
CA THR A 74 -5.59 1.18 1.66
C THR A 74 -5.02 0.92 3.06
N TRP A 75 -5.81 1.18 4.09
CA TRP A 75 -5.39 0.96 5.48
C TRP A 75 -5.16 -0.52 5.80
N ALA A 76 -6.01 -1.42 5.31
CA ALA A 76 -5.84 -2.85 5.56
C ALA A 76 -4.49 -3.35 5.03
N TYR A 77 -4.08 -2.93 3.82
CA TYR A 77 -2.75 -3.27 3.32
C TYR A 77 -1.62 -2.64 4.13
N LEU A 78 -1.74 -1.39 4.58
CA LEU A 78 -0.74 -0.76 5.44
C LEU A 78 -0.57 -1.50 6.78
N VAL A 79 -1.68 -1.98 7.36
CA VAL A 79 -1.66 -2.79 8.58
C VAL A 79 -1.00 -4.16 8.32
N LEU A 80 -1.32 -4.84 7.22
CA LEU A 80 -0.67 -6.10 6.84
C LEU A 80 0.83 -5.94 6.62
N LEU A 81 1.24 -4.87 5.92
CA LEU A 81 2.66 -4.53 5.75
C LEU A 81 3.32 -4.27 7.11
N ASN A 82 2.68 -3.52 8.00
CA ASN A 82 3.21 -3.28 9.34
C ASN A 82 3.35 -4.58 10.15
N GLU A 83 2.38 -5.51 10.05
CA GLU A 83 2.46 -6.82 10.69
C GLU A 83 3.69 -7.60 10.21
N GLU A 84 3.93 -7.65 8.90
CA GLU A 84 5.13 -8.28 8.33
C GLU A 84 6.41 -7.63 8.86
N ARG A 85 6.48 -6.29 8.93
CA ARG A 85 7.64 -5.56 9.47
C ARG A 85 7.92 -5.86 10.92
N THR A 86 6.88 -5.84 11.75
CA THR A 86 7.05 -5.87 13.21
C THR A 86 7.27 -7.29 13.71
N LEU A 87 6.65 -8.29 13.07
CA LEU A 87 6.63 -9.65 13.59
C LEU A 87 7.55 -10.61 12.84
N ARG A 88 7.93 -10.30 11.59
CA ARG A 88 8.57 -11.28 10.69
C ARG A 88 9.78 -10.76 9.92
N ALA A 89 9.91 -9.45 9.74
CA ALA A 89 11.00 -8.87 8.97
C ALA A 89 12.33 -8.90 9.74
N GLU A 90 13.38 -9.30 9.03
CA GLU A 90 14.75 -9.16 9.51
C GLU A 90 15.23 -7.70 9.35
N PRO A 91 16.21 -7.24 10.17
CA PRO A 91 16.79 -5.92 10.02
C PRO A 91 17.29 -5.66 8.58
N GLY A 92 16.76 -4.61 7.95
CA GLY A 92 17.12 -4.24 6.58
C GLY A 92 16.45 -5.08 5.48
N GLU A 93 15.39 -5.84 5.79
CA GLU A 93 14.61 -6.56 4.78
C GLU A 93 14.09 -5.61 3.68
N THR A 94 14.39 -5.94 2.43
CA THR A 94 13.90 -5.19 1.27
C THR A 94 12.44 -5.54 0.99
N PHE A 95 11.73 -4.64 0.30
CA PHE A 95 10.36 -4.92 -0.14
C PHE A 95 10.28 -6.20 -0.99
N ASP A 96 11.25 -6.43 -1.88
CA ASP A 96 11.28 -7.61 -2.73
C ASP A 96 11.45 -8.91 -1.93
N ALA A 97 12.28 -8.89 -0.87
CA ALA A 97 12.45 -10.03 0.02
C ALA A 97 11.16 -10.31 0.82
N MET A 98 10.51 -9.27 1.34
CA MET A 98 9.21 -9.40 2.02
C MET A 98 8.16 -10.00 1.10
N ILE A 99 8.04 -9.53 -0.14
CA ILE A 99 7.08 -10.06 -1.11
C ILE A 99 7.41 -11.50 -1.51
N ALA A 100 8.69 -11.89 -1.59
CA ALA A 100 9.06 -13.27 -1.85
C ALA A 100 8.59 -14.22 -0.73
N ARG A 101 8.56 -13.73 0.53
CA ARG A 101 8.09 -14.47 1.70
C ARG A 101 6.56 -14.44 1.86
N ARG A 102 5.91 -13.36 1.42
CA ARG A 102 4.46 -13.13 1.52
C ARG A 102 3.82 -12.71 0.17
N PRO A 103 3.88 -13.58 -0.86
CA PRO A 103 3.47 -13.23 -2.22
C PRO A 103 1.96 -13.00 -2.38
N ASP A 104 1.14 -13.52 -1.47
CA ASP A 104 -0.31 -13.32 -1.42
C ASP A 104 -0.70 -11.85 -1.18
N LEU A 105 0.21 -10.98 -0.72
CA LEU A 105 -0.04 -9.54 -0.66
C LEU A 105 -0.22 -8.90 -2.05
N LEU A 106 0.37 -9.49 -3.10
CA LEU A 106 0.21 -8.97 -4.47
C LEU A 106 -1.13 -9.31 -5.11
N ASP A 107 -1.87 -10.27 -4.56
CA ASP A 107 -3.18 -10.66 -5.08
C ASP A 107 -4.30 -9.89 -4.35
N HIS A 108 -4.82 -8.85 -5.01
CA HIS A 108 -5.92 -8.03 -4.49
C HIS A 108 -7.30 -8.67 -4.65
N ARG A 109 -7.42 -9.83 -5.29
CA ARG A 109 -8.70 -10.52 -5.53
C ARG A 109 -8.89 -11.72 -4.60
N ALA A 110 -7.86 -12.54 -4.47
CA ALA A 110 -7.91 -13.78 -3.70
C ALA A 110 -6.76 -13.91 -2.67
N GLY A 111 -5.95 -12.87 -2.50
CA GLY A 111 -4.80 -12.88 -1.60
C GLY A 111 -5.13 -12.48 -0.16
N ALA A 112 -4.14 -11.87 0.50
CA ALA A 112 -4.16 -11.62 1.95
C ALA A 112 -5.40 -10.85 2.41
N LEU A 113 -5.83 -9.84 1.64
CA LEU A 113 -7.00 -9.02 2.00
C LEU A 113 -8.29 -9.85 2.06
N ARG A 114 -8.44 -10.85 1.18
CA ARG A 114 -9.64 -11.70 1.10
C ARG A 114 -9.75 -12.68 2.26
N GLN A 115 -8.64 -12.93 2.96
CA GLN A 115 -8.62 -13.73 4.19
C GLN A 115 -9.18 -12.93 5.38
N CYS A 116 -9.20 -11.60 5.28
CA CYS A 116 -9.72 -10.71 6.32
C CYS A 116 -11.15 -10.25 6.04
N TYR A 117 -11.46 -9.90 4.79
CA TYR A 117 -12.73 -9.28 4.40
C TYR A 117 -13.51 -10.10 3.37
N THR A 118 -14.82 -10.11 3.51
CA THR A 118 -15.77 -10.53 2.49
C THR A 118 -15.90 -9.50 1.36
N ALA A 119 -16.66 -9.82 0.31
CA ALA A 119 -16.84 -8.89 -0.81
C ALA A 119 -17.85 -7.83 -0.41
N GLU A 120 -18.92 -8.24 0.28
CA GLU A 120 -19.93 -7.33 0.76
C GLU A 120 -19.36 -6.26 1.71
N GLU A 121 -18.38 -6.62 2.55
CA GLU A 121 -17.72 -5.65 3.42
C GLU A 121 -16.89 -4.61 2.65
N LEU A 122 -16.16 -5.02 1.62
CA LEU A 122 -15.34 -4.10 0.81
C LEU A 122 -16.20 -3.27 -0.17
N ASP A 123 -17.29 -3.84 -0.67
CA ASP A 123 -18.20 -3.15 -1.60
C ASP A 123 -19.15 -2.16 -0.90
N ALA A 124 -19.22 -2.18 0.44
CA ALA A 124 -20.02 -1.25 1.22
C ALA A 124 -19.57 0.21 0.95
N PRO A 125 -20.50 1.15 0.66
CA PRO A 125 -20.15 2.55 0.38
C PRO A 125 -19.28 3.20 1.45
N GLU A 126 -19.55 2.90 2.72
CA GLU A 126 -18.82 3.42 3.87
C GLU A 126 -17.37 2.94 3.91
N ALA A 127 -17.08 1.73 3.42
CA ALA A 127 -15.73 1.17 3.41
C ALA A 127 -14.77 1.97 2.51
N ARG A 128 -15.31 2.73 1.55
CA ARG A 128 -14.53 3.59 0.66
C ARG A 128 -14.05 4.88 1.32
N THR A 129 -14.76 5.37 2.33
CA THR A 129 -14.51 6.67 2.99
C THR A 129 -14.15 6.55 4.46
N THR A 130 -14.29 5.36 5.04
CA THR A 130 -13.98 5.09 6.45
C THR A 130 -13.35 3.72 6.54
N PHE A 131 -12.26 3.60 7.29
CA PHE A 131 -11.65 2.31 7.56
C PHE A 131 -12.59 1.48 8.44
N MET A 132 -13.02 0.35 7.91
CA MET A 132 -13.89 -0.60 8.59
C MET A 132 -13.08 -1.80 9.07
N LEU A 133 -13.26 -2.20 10.33
CA LEU A 133 -12.70 -3.46 10.82
C LEU A 133 -13.37 -4.66 10.13
N PRO A 134 -12.64 -5.75 9.86
CA PRO A 134 -13.23 -6.97 9.35
C PRO A 134 -14.17 -7.56 10.41
N ARG A 135 -15.37 -7.96 10.01
CA ARG A 135 -16.33 -8.67 10.87
C ARG A 135 -16.17 -10.19 10.76
N GLY A 136 -15.36 -10.63 9.79
CA GLY A 136 -14.98 -12.02 9.54
C GLY A 136 -15.53 -12.51 8.21
N ALA A 137 -14.68 -13.19 7.44
CA ALA A 137 -15.16 -14.15 6.45
C ALA A 137 -15.77 -15.33 7.23
N GLY A 138 -17.09 -15.53 7.12
CA GLY A 138 -17.75 -16.69 7.72
C GLY A 138 -17.16 -18.01 7.26
#